data_AF-A0A9W7YNI5-F1
#
_entry.id   AF-A0A9W7YNI5-F1
#
_cell.length_a   1.000
_cell.length_b   1.000
_cell.length_c   1.000
_cell.angle_alpha   90.00
_cell.angle_beta   90.00
_cell.angle_gamma   90.00
#
_symmetry.space_group_name_H-M   'P 1'
#
loop_
_entity.id
_entity.type
_entity.pdbx_description
1 polymer ?
#
loop_
_entity_poly.entity_id
_entity_poly.type
_entity_poly.pdbx_seq_one_letter_code
_entity_poly.pdbx_strand_id
1 'polypeptide(L)'
;MEHSTNASGSGQEETVVSPTGHSEEFAQQRVSNPTKEAWVLDSLKKRRTEFLHKQQIRAFVGTWNVNGKAPPADLGQLTAWLGFVPDNEAELDKLPELVVLGFQELDVRAEAFVYNNSVKDMEWTEAVERSMGGAKQKLVKVASKQLIGMFIMVYVRTDMVDVVTDVKMASVGCGIMGMVGNKGAVAVRLTFRDTPMCFVCAHLAHDGAQVERRNAQFHDLSRRLTFAGSAADADPLTPSADVVGSGATEADRMHSVFDHSYVVWFGDLNYRLAIDTGDMDEILARGEHRSLLGLDQLQIVRMNKQAFAGFEEGHIDFAPTYKYIVGTSEYDARRRPAWCDRVLWWTRPGCEDGVQSEAYESVDSVCTSDHKPVRAQLGLDVWRVDVEQRRAVFLEVLRELDRYENECIPTANVEATTVDFGDVYFGRAVRRQLRVGNSGQVPLEYGFVATPNRAAVAPGWLRISPEHGMLLPGQHVDVELVISVDERTSAPLSTRQEDLDDILVLHLTRGRDYFIQVHGAYQVSVYGMSLDVLVHCKGAVRNMTRADFE
;
A
#
# COMPACT_ATOMS: atom_id res chain seq x y z
N MET A 1 69.17 20.56 -28.09
CA MET A 1 68.12 19.99 -28.94
C MET A 1 67.13 19.32 -28.01
N GLU A 2 66.14 20.05 -27.51
CA GLU A 2 64.85 20.29 -28.20
C GLU A 2 64.03 18.99 -28.26
N HIS A 3 62.78 18.87 -27.81
CA HIS A 3 61.76 19.87 -27.48
C HIS A 3 60.79 19.35 -26.41
N SER A 4 60.35 20.28 -25.57
CA SER A 4 59.15 20.26 -24.74
C SER A 4 57.93 20.66 -25.59
N THR A 5 56.78 20.03 -25.35
CA THR A 5 55.45 20.69 -25.37
C THR A 5 54.44 19.89 -24.55
N ASN A 6 54.16 20.37 -23.33
CA ASN A 6 52.94 20.08 -22.58
C ASN A 6 51.89 21.15 -22.95
N ALA A 7 50.70 20.71 -23.34
CA ALA A 7 49.51 21.55 -23.43
C ALA A 7 48.41 20.95 -22.53
N SER A 8 48.18 21.58 -21.39
CA SER A 8 47.03 21.33 -20.50
C SER A 8 45.85 22.16 -20.99
N GLY A 9 44.92 21.50 -21.70
CA GLY A 9 43.59 22.03 -22.01
C GLY A 9 42.58 21.49 -21.01
N SER A 10 41.98 22.38 -20.24
CA SER A 10 40.82 22.14 -19.39
C SER A 10 39.60 21.83 -20.27
N GLY A 11 39.23 20.56 -20.40
CA GLY A 11 37.92 20.15 -20.88
C GLY A 11 36.98 19.96 -19.69
N GLN A 12 36.00 20.84 -19.55
CA GLN A 12 34.82 20.56 -18.74
C GLN A 12 34.01 19.49 -19.48
N GLU A 13 33.89 18.29 -18.90
CA GLU A 13 32.90 17.31 -19.33
C GLU A 13 31.51 17.83 -18.93
N GLU A 14 30.72 18.24 -19.92
CA GLU A 14 29.29 18.42 -19.79
C GLU A 14 28.66 17.08 -19.41
N THR A 15 28.21 16.99 -18.16
CA THR A 15 27.35 15.91 -17.68
C THR A 15 25.99 16.07 -18.35
N VAL A 16 25.68 15.17 -19.28
CA VAL A 16 24.34 15.03 -19.86
C VAL A 16 23.40 14.53 -18.75
N VAL A 17 22.72 15.46 -18.10
CA VAL A 17 21.65 15.16 -17.14
C VAL A 17 20.44 14.63 -17.92
N SER A 18 20.05 13.40 -17.63
CA SER A 18 18.83 12.77 -18.14
C SER A 18 17.57 13.56 -17.68
N PRO A 19 16.65 13.94 -18.58
CA PRO A 19 15.55 14.87 -18.27
C PRO A 19 14.39 14.26 -17.46
N THR A 20 14.48 12.98 -17.05
CA THR A 20 13.36 12.24 -16.45
C THR A 20 13.23 12.39 -14.93
N GLY A 21 14.32 12.73 -14.23
CA GLY A 21 14.34 12.83 -12.75
C GLY A 21 13.70 14.11 -12.19
N HIS A 22 13.83 15.24 -12.88
CA HIS A 22 13.29 16.52 -12.41
C HIS A 22 11.75 16.56 -12.37
N SER A 23 11.06 15.77 -13.19
CA SER A 23 9.60 15.76 -13.19
C SER A 23 8.97 15.13 -11.94
N GLU A 24 9.67 14.18 -11.29
CA GLU A 24 9.15 13.43 -10.14
C GLU A 24 9.33 14.19 -8.82
N GLU A 25 10.49 14.82 -8.60
CA GLU A 25 10.70 15.68 -7.42
C GLU A 25 9.73 16.87 -7.41
N PHE A 26 9.47 17.47 -8.58
CA PHE A 26 8.50 18.56 -8.71
C PHE A 26 7.05 18.09 -8.52
N ALA A 27 6.71 16.87 -8.96
CA ALA A 27 5.40 16.29 -8.72
C ALA A 27 5.19 15.96 -7.24
N GLN A 28 6.19 15.42 -6.55
CA GLN A 28 6.14 15.11 -5.12
C GLN A 28 6.03 16.37 -4.24
N GLN A 29 6.72 17.46 -4.57
CA GLN A 29 6.55 18.74 -3.87
C GLN A 29 5.13 19.31 -3.95
N ARG A 30 4.41 19.06 -5.07
CA ARG A 30 3.03 19.54 -5.27
C ARG A 30 2.00 18.81 -4.41
N VAL A 31 2.28 17.59 -3.96
CA VAL A 31 1.36 16.81 -3.13
C VAL A 31 1.54 17.08 -1.63
N SER A 32 2.48 17.92 -1.21
CA SER A 32 2.85 18.19 0.21
C SER A 32 1.73 18.56 1.20
N ASN A 33 0.47 18.70 0.78
CA ASN A 33 -0.69 18.77 1.66
C ASN A 33 -1.24 17.36 1.96
N PRO A 34 -1.33 16.94 3.23
CA PRO A 34 -1.78 15.59 3.63
C PRO A 34 -3.14 15.19 3.05
N THR A 35 -4.03 16.16 2.85
CA THR A 35 -5.38 15.92 2.28
C THR A 35 -5.31 15.58 0.80
N LYS A 36 -4.38 16.22 0.07
CA LYS A 36 -4.14 15.95 -1.36
C LYS A 36 -3.47 14.59 -1.53
N GLU A 37 -2.50 14.26 -0.66
CA GLU A 37 -1.86 12.93 -0.66
C GLU A 37 -2.89 11.82 -0.47
N ALA A 38 -3.76 11.97 0.54
CA ALA A 38 -4.83 11.01 0.79
C ALA A 38 -5.77 10.84 -0.42
N TRP A 39 -6.14 11.93 -1.10
CA TRP A 39 -7.00 11.88 -2.28
C TRP A 39 -6.33 11.19 -3.48
N VAL A 40 -5.04 11.47 -3.72
CA VAL A 40 -4.27 10.84 -4.79
C VAL A 40 -4.11 9.35 -4.54
N LEU A 41 -3.81 8.96 -3.30
CA LEU A 41 -3.68 7.55 -2.90
C LEU A 41 -5.02 6.79 -3.04
N ASP A 42 -6.14 7.39 -2.62
CA ASP A 42 -7.47 6.82 -2.81
C ASP A 42 -7.83 6.65 -4.30
N SER A 43 -7.47 7.62 -5.13
CA SER A 43 -7.68 7.56 -6.58
C SER A 43 -6.84 6.46 -7.24
N LEU A 44 -5.57 6.34 -6.85
CA LEU A 44 -4.69 5.25 -7.28
C LEU A 44 -5.22 3.88 -6.84
N LYS A 45 -5.73 3.75 -5.60
CA LYS A 45 -6.36 2.52 -5.11
C LYS A 45 -7.52 2.07 -5.97
N LYS A 46 -8.41 3.00 -6.33
CA LYS A 46 -9.58 2.72 -7.18
C LYS A 46 -9.18 2.27 -8.59
N ARG A 47 -8.04 2.77 -9.09
CA ARG A 47 -7.48 2.46 -10.41
C ARG A 47 -6.41 1.37 -10.39
N ARG A 48 -6.24 0.63 -9.29
CA ARG A 48 -5.16 -0.36 -9.12
C ARG A 48 -5.14 -1.44 -10.21
N THR A 49 -6.30 -1.83 -10.71
CA THR A 49 -6.44 -2.86 -11.76
C THR A 49 -5.84 -2.42 -13.09
N GLU A 50 -5.57 -1.13 -13.28
CA GLU A 50 -4.93 -0.62 -14.48
C GLU A 50 -3.42 -0.88 -14.49
N PHE A 51 -2.76 -1.02 -13.33
CA PHE A 51 -1.30 -1.18 -13.25
C PHE A 51 -0.85 -2.38 -12.42
N LEU A 52 -1.79 -3.12 -11.82
CA LEU A 52 -1.51 -4.30 -11.02
C LEU A 52 -1.92 -5.54 -11.81
N HIS A 53 -0.92 -6.35 -12.18
CA HIS A 53 -1.13 -7.55 -12.98
C HIS A 53 -0.95 -8.79 -12.12
N LYS A 54 -1.86 -9.75 -12.27
CA LYS A 54 -1.83 -11.01 -11.54
C LYS A 54 -1.07 -12.05 -12.35
N GLN A 55 -0.11 -12.72 -11.72
CA GLN A 55 0.68 -13.79 -12.31
C GLN A 55 0.72 -14.97 -11.35
N GLN A 56 0.58 -16.19 -11.85
CA GLN A 56 0.75 -17.38 -11.01
C GLN A 56 2.22 -17.84 -11.02
N ILE A 57 2.75 -18.20 -9.85
CA ILE A 57 4.06 -18.84 -9.67
C ILE A 57 3.89 -20.26 -9.15
N ARG A 58 4.85 -21.14 -9.43
CA ARG A 58 4.87 -22.51 -8.91
C ARG A 58 5.70 -22.55 -7.63
N ALA A 59 5.07 -22.96 -6.55
CA ALA A 59 5.68 -23.20 -5.26
C ALA A 59 5.71 -24.70 -4.94
N PHE A 60 6.88 -25.23 -4.64
CA PHE A 60 7.04 -26.57 -4.08
C PHE A 60 7.14 -26.49 -2.56
N VAL A 61 6.33 -27.27 -1.85
CA VAL A 61 6.34 -27.34 -0.38
C VAL A 61 6.51 -28.79 0.05
N GLY A 62 7.64 -29.12 0.67
CA GLY A 62 7.94 -30.45 1.18
C GLY A 62 7.99 -30.50 2.71
N THR A 63 7.47 -31.56 3.32
CA THR A 63 7.66 -31.86 4.74
C THR A 63 8.19 -33.28 4.96
N TRP A 64 9.11 -33.44 5.91
CA TRP A 64 9.59 -34.76 6.32
C TRP A 64 10.05 -34.83 7.78
N ASN A 65 9.40 -35.67 8.58
CA ASN A 65 9.96 -36.10 9.86
C ASN A 65 11.05 -37.17 9.62
N VAL A 66 12.30 -36.83 9.95
CA VAL A 66 13.47 -37.68 9.64
C VAL A 66 13.88 -38.59 10.80
N ASN A 67 13.18 -38.56 11.94
CA ASN A 67 13.39 -39.45 13.08
C ASN A 67 14.86 -39.55 13.55
N GLY A 68 15.53 -38.41 13.63
CA GLY A 68 16.92 -38.29 14.07
C GLY A 68 17.94 -38.95 13.14
N LYS A 69 17.54 -39.37 11.93
CA LYS A 69 18.43 -40.05 10.98
C LYS A 69 19.32 -39.05 10.26
N ALA A 70 20.47 -39.55 9.81
CA ALA A 70 21.30 -38.82 8.86
C ALA A 70 20.59 -38.77 7.49
N PRO A 71 20.97 -37.83 6.61
CA PRO A 71 20.53 -37.85 5.23
C PRO A 71 20.76 -39.22 4.58
N PRO A 72 19.86 -39.69 3.69
CA PRO A 72 20.05 -40.94 2.97
C PRO A 72 21.41 -40.98 2.27
N ALA A 73 22.15 -42.08 2.41
CA ALA A 73 23.41 -42.27 1.68
C ALA A 73 23.17 -42.36 0.17
N ASP A 74 22.03 -42.94 -0.23
CA ASP A 74 21.52 -42.89 -1.59
C ASP A 74 20.71 -41.60 -1.80
N LEU A 75 21.31 -40.64 -2.49
CA LEU A 75 20.65 -39.37 -2.82
C LEU A 75 19.43 -39.54 -3.72
N GLY A 76 19.28 -40.69 -4.40
CA GLY A 76 18.10 -41.00 -5.21
C GLY A 76 16.80 -40.95 -4.40
N GLN A 77 16.84 -41.25 -3.10
CA GLN A 77 15.68 -41.09 -2.21
C GLN A 77 15.30 -39.62 -2.00
N LEU A 78 16.28 -38.73 -1.82
CA LEU A 78 16.03 -37.29 -1.72
C LEU A 78 15.56 -36.72 -3.06
N THR A 79 16.19 -37.11 -4.17
CA THR A 79 15.76 -36.72 -5.52
C THR A 79 14.33 -37.17 -5.80
N ALA A 80 13.95 -38.39 -5.41
CA ALA A 80 12.59 -38.89 -5.54
C ALA A 80 11.58 -38.06 -4.73
N TRP A 81 11.93 -37.64 -3.51
CA TRP A 81 11.09 -36.74 -2.73
C TRP A 81 10.93 -35.37 -3.39
N LEU A 82 12.05 -34.74 -3.79
CA LEU A 82 12.03 -33.44 -4.45
C LEU A 82 11.16 -33.48 -5.71
N GLY A 83 11.27 -34.51 -6.56
CA GLY A 83 10.37 -34.75 -7.69
C GLY A 83 10.36 -33.74 -8.83
N PHE A 84 10.91 -32.54 -8.60
CA PHE A 84 11.08 -31.48 -9.60
C PHE A 84 12.47 -31.51 -10.25
N VAL A 85 13.36 -32.41 -9.80
CA VAL A 85 14.73 -32.51 -10.32
C VAL A 85 14.65 -33.05 -11.75
N PRO A 86 15.05 -32.27 -12.77
CA PRO A 86 14.83 -32.64 -14.15
C PRO A 86 15.85 -33.67 -14.63
N ASP A 87 15.42 -34.59 -15.50
CA ASP A 87 16.30 -35.59 -16.14
C ASP A 87 17.23 -35.00 -17.21
N ASN A 88 16.91 -33.81 -17.72
CA ASN A 88 17.66 -33.13 -18.77
C ASN A 88 17.60 -31.59 -18.62
N GLU A 89 18.55 -30.88 -19.25
CA GLU A 89 18.66 -29.42 -19.14
C GLU A 89 17.48 -28.64 -19.73
N ALA A 90 16.74 -29.21 -20.70
CA ALA A 90 15.61 -28.54 -21.34
C ALA A 90 14.41 -28.35 -20.40
N GLU A 91 14.35 -29.12 -19.32
CA GLU A 91 13.28 -29.06 -18.31
C GLU A 91 13.62 -28.09 -17.16
N LEU A 92 14.81 -27.47 -17.15
CA LEU A 92 15.23 -26.53 -16.10
C LEU A 92 14.34 -25.28 -16.00
N ASP A 93 13.62 -24.91 -17.05
CA ASP A 93 12.66 -23.78 -17.04
C ASP A 93 11.30 -24.15 -16.41
N LYS A 94 11.07 -25.45 -16.19
CA LYS A 94 9.90 -25.96 -15.47
C LYS A 94 10.12 -26.05 -13.96
N LEU A 95 11.32 -25.70 -13.48
CA LEU A 95 11.60 -25.65 -12.05
C LEU A 95 10.65 -24.69 -11.34
N PRO A 96 10.19 -25.06 -10.13
CA PRO A 96 9.40 -24.17 -9.30
C PRO A 96 10.16 -22.88 -9.01
N GLU A 97 9.46 -21.75 -9.09
CA GLU A 97 9.99 -20.44 -8.76
C GLU A 97 10.34 -20.33 -7.26
N LEU A 98 9.62 -21.06 -6.41
CA LEU A 98 9.78 -21.07 -4.96
C LEU A 98 9.79 -22.50 -4.43
N VAL A 99 10.77 -22.87 -3.61
CA VAL A 99 10.89 -24.20 -2.99
C VAL A 99 11.03 -24.03 -1.49
N VAL A 100 10.15 -24.65 -0.72
CA VAL A 100 10.09 -24.59 0.73
C VAL A 100 10.15 -26.00 1.28
N LEU A 101 11.18 -26.30 2.06
CA LEU A 101 11.40 -27.63 2.64
C LEU A 101 11.40 -27.52 4.16
N GLY A 102 10.64 -28.40 4.80
CA GLY A 102 10.52 -28.47 6.26
C GLY A 102 10.87 -29.86 6.76
N PHE A 103 11.63 -29.90 7.84
CA PHE A 103 12.05 -31.13 8.50
C PHE A 103 11.65 -31.10 9.96
N GLN A 104 11.35 -32.29 10.50
CA GLN A 104 11.11 -32.52 11.91
C GLN A 104 12.00 -33.65 12.42
N GLU A 105 12.32 -33.63 13.71
CA GLU A 105 13.25 -34.58 14.34
C GLU A 105 14.63 -34.63 13.67
N LEU A 106 15.12 -33.49 13.14
CA LEU A 106 16.45 -33.41 12.53
C LEU A 106 17.57 -33.79 13.53
N ASP A 107 17.40 -33.36 14.78
CA ASP A 107 18.25 -33.73 15.92
C ASP A 107 17.37 -34.09 17.12
N VAL A 108 17.50 -35.33 17.59
CA VAL A 108 16.75 -35.90 18.73
C VAL A 108 17.62 -36.06 19.97
N ARG A 109 18.89 -35.63 19.92
CA ARG A 109 19.86 -35.76 21.01
C ARG A 109 19.52 -34.80 22.15
N ALA A 110 19.76 -35.22 23.39
CA ALA A 110 19.49 -34.40 24.58
C ALA A 110 20.34 -33.11 24.60
N GLU A 111 21.52 -33.15 23.99
CA GLU A 111 22.44 -32.01 23.88
C GLU A 111 21.88 -30.89 22.98
N ALA A 112 21.06 -31.22 21.99
CA ALA A 112 20.40 -30.24 21.12
C ALA A 112 19.39 -29.35 21.88
N PHE A 113 18.99 -29.75 23.08
CA PHE A 113 18.15 -28.94 23.97
C PHE A 113 18.95 -27.89 24.75
N VAL A 114 20.28 -28.03 24.80
CA VAL A 114 21.19 -27.17 25.60
C VAL A 114 22.09 -26.34 24.68
N TYR A 115 22.60 -26.91 23.60
CA TYR A 115 23.50 -26.27 22.66
C TYR A 115 22.87 -26.22 21.26
N ASN A 116 22.67 -25.01 20.74
CA ASN A 116 22.23 -24.79 19.36
C ASN A 116 23.42 -24.90 18.39
N ASN A 117 24.13 -26.03 18.40
CA ASN A 117 25.34 -26.24 17.59
C ASN A 117 25.00 -27.21 16.45
N SER A 118 24.61 -26.65 15.31
CA SER A 118 23.95 -27.35 14.22
C SER A 118 24.93 -27.94 13.21
N VAL A 119 25.50 -29.11 13.51
CA VAL A 119 26.14 -29.91 12.45
C VAL A 119 25.06 -30.48 11.50
N LYS A 120 23.85 -30.72 12.03
CA LYS A 120 22.77 -31.41 11.32
C LYS A 120 22.10 -30.58 10.24
N ASP A 121 21.87 -29.28 10.43
CA ASP A 121 21.30 -28.44 9.37
C ASP A 121 22.25 -28.31 8.18
N MET A 122 23.55 -28.23 8.42
CA MET A 122 24.59 -28.22 7.38
C MET A 122 24.60 -29.55 6.61
N GLU A 123 24.63 -30.69 7.31
CA GLU A 123 24.57 -32.02 6.69
C GLU A 123 23.34 -32.19 5.78
N TRP A 124 22.15 -31.81 6.29
CA TRP A 124 20.91 -31.92 5.54
C TRP A 124 20.83 -30.89 4.40
N THR A 125 21.34 -29.67 4.61
CA THR A 125 21.45 -28.67 3.53
C THR A 125 22.29 -29.23 2.38
N GLU A 126 23.48 -29.74 2.69
CA GLU A 126 24.40 -30.24 1.67
C GLU A 126 23.79 -31.43 0.92
N ALA A 127 23.14 -32.35 1.63
CA ALA A 127 22.49 -33.50 1.02
C ALA A 127 21.34 -33.09 0.09
N VAL A 128 20.48 -32.14 0.50
CA VAL A 128 19.41 -31.60 -0.33
C VAL A 128 19.97 -30.93 -1.58
N GLU A 129 20.97 -30.06 -1.42
CA GLU A 129 21.57 -29.34 -2.55
C GLU A 129 22.28 -30.26 -3.54
N ARG A 130 22.94 -31.32 -3.06
CA ARG A 130 23.49 -32.37 -3.92
C ARG A 130 22.40 -33.15 -4.65
N SER A 131 21.27 -33.42 -3.99
CA SER A 131 20.14 -34.16 -4.56
C SER A 131 19.35 -33.36 -5.61
N MET A 132 19.44 -32.02 -5.58
CA MET A 132 18.91 -31.14 -6.61
C MET A 132 19.66 -31.26 -7.96
N GLY A 133 20.86 -31.85 -7.99
CA GLY A 133 21.63 -32.04 -9.23
C GLY A 133 21.80 -30.74 -10.02
N GLY A 134 21.52 -30.78 -11.32
CA GLY A 134 21.57 -29.61 -12.21
C GLY A 134 20.64 -28.47 -11.81
N ALA A 135 19.51 -28.77 -11.15
CA ALA A 135 18.56 -27.75 -10.69
C ALA A 135 19.18 -26.79 -9.67
N LYS A 136 20.21 -27.24 -8.94
CA LYS A 136 20.91 -26.40 -7.95
C LYS A 136 21.56 -25.15 -8.55
N GLN A 137 21.89 -25.18 -9.85
CA GLN A 137 22.44 -24.02 -10.56
C GLN A 137 21.41 -22.90 -10.75
N LYS A 138 20.13 -23.25 -10.80
CA LYS A 138 19.01 -22.30 -10.94
C LYS A 138 18.27 -22.04 -9.64
N LEU A 139 18.65 -22.64 -8.52
CA LEU A 139 18.01 -22.46 -7.22
C LEU A 139 19.01 -21.96 -6.17
N VAL A 140 18.71 -20.82 -5.56
CA VAL A 140 19.52 -20.24 -4.47
C VAL A 140 18.78 -20.31 -3.15
N LYS A 141 19.46 -20.71 -2.07
CA LYS A 141 18.90 -20.71 -0.72
C LYS A 141 18.83 -19.26 -0.21
N VAL A 142 17.63 -18.75 0.00
CA VAL A 142 17.40 -17.36 0.48
C VAL A 142 17.20 -17.30 2.00
N ALA A 143 16.74 -18.38 2.62
CA ALA A 143 16.59 -18.47 4.06
C ALA A 143 16.68 -19.90 4.58
N SER A 144 17.13 -20.04 5.82
CA SER A 144 16.94 -21.27 6.58
C SER A 144 16.92 -20.99 8.08
N LYS A 145 16.12 -21.74 8.84
CA LYS A 145 16.01 -21.58 10.30
C LYS A 145 15.82 -22.94 10.98
N GLN A 146 16.61 -23.20 12.02
CA GLN A 146 16.47 -24.37 12.88
C GLN A 146 15.99 -23.99 14.29
N LEU A 147 15.19 -24.87 14.88
CA LEU A 147 14.84 -24.90 16.31
C LEU A 147 14.85 -26.36 16.79
N ILE A 148 15.92 -26.76 17.47
CA ILE A 148 16.15 -28.15 17.92
C ILE A 148 15.98 -29.12 16.74
N GLY A 149 14.91 -29.92 16.71
CA GLY A 149 14.65 -30.88 15.63
C GLY A 149 13.85 -30.33 14.45
N MET A 150 13.37 -29.09 14.50
CA MET A 150 12.63 -28.48 13.40
C MET A 150 13.55 -27.64 12.54
N PHE A 151 13.44 -27.76 11.21
CA PHE A 151 14.28 -27.02 10.28
C PHE A 151 13.50 -26.65 9.03
N ILE A 152 13.60 -25.39 8.59
CA ILE A 152 13.00 -24.91 7.36
C ILE A 152 14.08 -24.34 6.44
N MET A 153 13.93 -24.59 5.15
CA MET A 153 14.78 -24.08 4.08
C MET A 153 13.90 -23.48 2.99
N VAL A 154 14.29 -22.31 2.48
CA VAL A 154 13.62 -21.66 1.37
C VAL A 154 14.61 -21.39 0.27
N TYR A 155 14.31 -21.88 -0.93
CA TYR A 155 15.06 -21.64 -2.15
C TYR A 155 14.18 -20.89 -3.15
N VAL A 156 14.81 -20.01 -3.93
CA VAL A 156 14.16 -19.23 -4.98
C VAL A 156 14.92 -19.45 -6.29
N ARG A 157 14.19 -19.46 -7.41
CA ARG A 157 14.81 -19.56 -8.73
C ARG A 157 15.65 -18.32 -9.03
N THR A 158 16.84 -18.49 -9.61
CA THR A 158 17.85 -17.42 -9.74
C THR A 158 17.36 -16.17 -10.47
N ASP A 159 16.45 -16.31 -11.44
CA ASP A 159 15.81 -15.22 -12.20
C ASP A 159 14.72 -14.47 -11.41
N MET A 160 14.32 -14.98 -10.24
CA MET A 160 13.28 -14.41 -9.38
C MET A 160 13.85 -13.80 -8.08
N VAL A 161 15.16 -13.90 -7.84
CA VAL A 161 15.78 -13.45 -6.59
C VAL A 161 15.57 -11.96 -6.35
N ASP A 162 15.74 -11.14 -7.39
CA ASP A 162 15.64 -9.68 -7.28
C ASP A 162 14.22 -9.19 -6.94
N VAL A 163 13.21 -10.03 -7.17
CA VAL A 163 11.81 -9.72 -6.83
C VAL A 163 11.38 -10.32 -5.49
N VAL A 164 12.28 -11.01 -4.77
CA VAL A 164 12.01 -11.52 -3.42
C VAL A 164 12.67 -10.60 -2.39
N THR A 165 11.83 -9.97 -1.55
CA THR A 165 12.26 -9.00 -0.54
C THR A 165 11.70 -9.36 0.84
N ASP A 166 12.07 -8.58 1.86
CA ASP A 166 11.64 -8.74 3.27
C ASP A 166 11.69 -10.18 3.80
N VAL A 167 12.82 -10.84 3.60
CA VAL A 167 13.02 -12.21 4.08
C VAL A 167 13.34 -12.19 5.58
N LYS A 168 12.42 -12.68 6.41
CA LYS A 168 12.59 -12.74 7.87
C LYS A 168 12.25 -14.13 8.39
N MET A 169 12.87 -14.51 9.51
CA MET A 169 12.71 -15.83 10.13
C MET A 169 12.27 -15.69 11.58
N ALA A 170 11.40 -16.59 12.03
CA ALA A 170 10.97 -16.70 13.41
C ALA A 170 10.97 -18.16 13.86
N SER A 171 11.05 -18.39 15.17
CA SER A 171 10.91 -19.73 15.73
C SER A 171 10.35 -19.69 17.14
N VAL A 172 9.46 -20.62 17.47
CA VAL A 172 8.76 -20.67 18.76
C VAL A 172 8.70 -22.12 19.24
N GLY A 173 9.17 -22.35 20.48
CA GLY A 173 8.99 -23.63 21.18
C GLY A 173 7.67 -23.68 21.95
N CYS A 174 6.97 -24.82 21.87
CA CYS A 174 5.72 -25.11 22.56
C CYS A 174 5.70 -26.52 23.20
N GLY A 175 6.86 -27.13 23.39
CA GLY A 175 7.04 -28.48 23.91
C GLY A 175 6.92 -28.59 25.42
N ILE A 176 7.98 -29.03 26.11
CA ILE A 176 7.98 -29.17 27.57
C ILE A 176 7.65 -27.82 28.22
N MET A 177 6.70 -27.83 29.17
CA MET A 177 6.13 -26.63 29.81
C MET A 177 5.59 -25.56 28.84
N GLY A 178 5.32 -25.90 27.59
CA GLY A 178 4.89 -24.93 26.56
C GLY A 178 6.00 -23.99 26.08
N MET A 179 7.26 -24.25 26.43
CA MET A 179 8.38 -23.33 26.18
C MET A 179 9.53 -23.98 25.40
N VAL A 180 9.81 -25.26 25.65
CA VAL A 180 10.98 -25.93 25.05
C VAL A 180 10.75 -26.20 23.56
N GLY A 181 11.80 -26.05 22.75
CA GLY A 181 11.76 -26.17 21.28
C GLY A 181 11.63 -27.58 20.72
N ASN A 182 11.38 -28.61 21.54
CA ASN A 182 11.26 -29.99 21.06
C ASN A 182 9.93 -30.28 20.35
N LYS A 183 8.98 -29.36 20.53
CA LYS A 183 7.77 -29.15 19.72
C LYS A 183 7.66 -27.64 19.52
N GLY A 184 7.06 -27.21 18.43
CA GLY A 184 7.06 -25.80 18.08
C GLY A 184 6.83 -25.55 16.61
N ALA A 185 7.38 -24.44 16.14
CA ALA A 185 7.50 -24.15 14.72
C ALA A 185 8.73 -23.29 14.42
N VAL A 186 9.23 -23.43 13.20
CA VAL A 186 10.12 -22.48 12.53
C VAL A 186 9.36 -21.89 11.36
N ALA A 187 9.53 -20.59 11.11
CA ALA A 187 8.81 -19.90 10.07
C ALA A 187 9.72 -18.96 9.28
N VAL A 188 9.42 -18.81 7.99
CA VAL A 188 10.03 -17.84 7.10
C VAL A 188 8.93 -17.02 6.46
N ARG A 189 9.04 -15.70 6.52
CA ARG A 189 8.25 -14.79 5.70
C ARG A 189 9.12 -14.17 4.62
N LEU A 190 8.51 -13.84 3.49
CA LEU A 190 9.12 -13.13 2.37
C LEU A 190 8.04 -12.40 1.58
N THR A 191 8.39 -11.35 0.86
CA THR A 191 7.52 -10.71 -0.11
C THR A 191 7.98 -11.18 -1.48
N PHE A 192 7.12 -11.87 -2.22
CA PHE A 192 7.38 -12.23 -3.61
C PHE A 192 6.70 -11.18 -4.49
N ARG A 193 7.48 -10.35 -5.17
CA ARG A 193 7.03 -9.12 -5.83
C ARG A 193 6.31 -8.20 -4.83
N ASP A 194 5.01 -8.04 -4.99
CA ASP A 194 4.15 -7.22 -4.14
C ASP A 194 3.25 -8.07 -3.23
N THR A 195 3.55 -9.37 -3.09
CA THR A 195 2.70 -10.33 -2.39
C THR A 195 3.41 -10.94 -1.16
N PRO A 196 3.03 -10.54 0.07
CA PRO A 196 3.62 -11.07 1.29
C PRO A 196 3.15 -12.50 1.57
N MET A 197 4.09 -13.39 1.87
CA MET A 197 3.88 -14.81 2.13
C MET A 197 4.55 -15.25 3.42
N CYS A 198 3.93 -16.19 4.14
CA CYS A 198 4.50 -16.81 5.33
C CYS A 198 4.46 -18.35 5.22
N PHE A 199 5.57 -18.99 5.54
CA PHE A 199 5.75 -20.44 5.53
C PHE A 199 6.09 -20.91 6.94
N VAL A 200 5.27 -21.79 7.50
CA VAL A 200 5.39 -22.27 8.88
C VAL A 200 5.57 -23.78 8.88
N CYS A 201 6.76 -24.26 9.27
CA CYS A 201 7.04 -25.67 9.49
C CYS A 201 6.91 -25.99 10.98
N ALA A 202 5.89 -26.77 11.35
CA ALA A 202 5.56 -27.09 12.73
C ALA A 202 5.82 -28.56 13.09
N HIS A 203 6.05 -28.80 14.39
CA HIS A 203 6.06 -30.14 14.97
C HIS A 203 5.22 -30.12 16.25
N LEU A 204 4.02 -30.69 16.19
CA LEU A 204 3.03 -30.64 17.28
C LEU A 204 3.04 -31.90 18.17
N ALA A 205 2.30 -31.87 19.28
CA ALA A 205 2.27 -32.93 20.28
C ALA A 205 1.84 -34.30 19.70
N HIS A 206 2.62 -35.33 20.00
CA HIS A 206 2.59 -36.66 19.38
C HIS A 206 1.62 -37.68 20.01
N ASP A 207 0.94 -37.34 21.10
CA ASP A 207 0.05 -38.29 21.77
C ASP A 207 -1.34 -38.28 21.10
N GLY A 208 -1.81 -39.45 20.67
CA GLY A 208 -3.06 -39.61 19.93
C GLY A 208 -4.30 -39.12 20.68
N ALA A 209 -4.28 -39.16 22.02
CA ALA A 209 -5.37 -38.68 22.87
C ALA A 209 -5.35 -37.16 23.12
N GLN A 210 -4.31 -36.43 22.67
CA GLN A 210 -4.09 -35.02 22.98
C GLN A 210 -4.43 -34.09 21.81
N VAL A 211 -5.62 -34.24 21.21
CA VAL A 211 -6.09 -33.36 20.11
C VAL A 211 -6.18 -31.92 20.58
N GLU A 212 -6.74 -31.69 21.76
CA GLU A 212 -6.91 -30.37 22.37
C GLU A 212 -5.56 -29.70 22.61
N ARG A 213 -4.52 -30.47 22.93
CA ARG A 213 -3.15 -29.94 23.07
C ARG A 213 -2.58 -29.49 21.72
N ARG A 214 -2.79 -30.25 20.64
CA ARG A 214 -2.37 -29.83 19.29
C ARG A 214 -3.10 -28.56 18.86
N ASN A 215 -4.40 -28.48 19.12
CA ASN A 215 -5.20 -27.28 18.87
C ASN A 215 -4.64 -26.08 19.66
N ALA A 216 -4.38 -26.26 20.96
CA ALA A 216 -3.80 -25.23 21.81
C ALA A 216 -2.40 -24.79 21.34
N GLN A 217 -1.55 -25.72 20.90
CA GLN A 217 -0.25 -25.41 20.33
C GLN A 217 -0.36 -24.63 19.02
N PHE A 218 -1.29 -24.96 18.12
CA PHE A 218 -1.57 -24.17 16.93
C PHE A 218 -1.93 -22.72 17.28
N HIS A 219 -2.84 -22.51 18.24
CA HIS A 219 -3.25 -21.18 18.69
C HIS A 219 -2.14 -20.40 19.41
N ASP A 220 -1.28 -21.09 20.14
CA ASP A 220 -0.11 -20.50 20.80
C ASP A 220 0.95 -20.06 19.79
N LEU A 221 1.29 -20.93 18.84
CA LEU A 221 2.23 -20.63 17.77
C LEU A 221 1.73 -19.49 16.88
N SER A 222 0.44 -19.50 16.54
CA SER A 222 -0.23 -18.42 15.78
C SER A 222 -0.06 -17.04 16.42
N ARG A 223 -0.08 -16.97 17.76
CA ARG A 223 0.08 -15.71 18.52
C ARG A 223 1.53 -15.29 18.71
N ARG A 224 2.44 -16.26 18.84
CA ARG A 224 3.85 -16.01 19.22
C ARG A 224 4.80 -15.94 18.04
N LEU A 225 4.43 -16.50 16.89
CA LEU A 225 5.19 -16.34 15.65
C LEU A 225 4.97 -14.94 15.10
N THR A 226 5.93 -14.08 15.37
CA THR A 226 5.93 -12.68 14.96
C THR A 226 7.26 -12.31 14.32
N PHE A 227 7.21 -11.42 13.33
CA PHE A 227 8.37 -10.90 12.61
C PHE A 227 8.49 -9.41 12.88
N ALA A 228 9.72 -8.89 13.04
CA ALA A 228 9.93 -7.44 13.14
C ALA A 228 9.45 -6.76 11.85
N GLY A 229 8.83 -5.58 11.95
CA GLY A 229 8.42 -4.76 10.81
C GLY A 229 9.60 -4.20 10.04
N SER A 230 9.40 -3.97 8.75
CA SER A 230 10.27 -3.18 7.89
C SER A 230 9.48 -2.00 7.34
N ALA A 231 10.15 -0.88 7.06
CA ALA A 231 9.53 0.25 6.36
C ALA A 231 8.98 -0.14 4.97
N ALA A 232 9.39 -1.29 4.41
CA ALA A 232 8.88 -1.87 3.18
C ALA A 232 7.56 -2.65 3.33
N ASP A 233 7.08 -2.88 4.56
CA ASP A 233 5.81 -3.57 4.85
C ASP A 233 4.59 -2.63 4.74
N ALA A 234 4.81 -1.34 4.44
CA ALA A 234 3.74 -0.44 4.04
C ALA A 234 3.13 -0.96 2.73
N ASP A 235 1.83 -1.30 2.74
CA ASP A 235 1.13 -1.59 1.50
C ASP A 235 1.35 -0.38 0.57
N PRO A 236 1.88 -0.55 -0.65
CA PRO A 236 2.18 0.56 -1.57
C PRO A 236 0.94 1.38 -1.95
N LEU A 237 -0.25 0.93 -1.53
CA LEU A 237 -1.51 1.63 -1.62
C LEU A 237 -1.94 2.29 -0.28
N THR A 238 -1.58 1.80 0.90
CA THR A 238 -1.94 2.43 2.18
C THR A 238 -0.91 3.47 2.61
N PRO A 239 -1.30 4.73 2.87
CA PRO A 239 -0.40 5.63 3.60
C PRO A 239 -0.14 5.02 4.99
N SER A 240 1.10 5.15 5.46
CA SER A 240 1.46 4.91 6.84
C SER A 240 0.46 5.66 7.72
N ALA A 241 -0.24 4.92 8.57
CA ALA A 241 -1.15 5.49 9.56
C ALA A 241 -0.33 6.18 10.67
N ASP A 242 0.37 7.25 10.33
CA ASP A 242 1.16 8.08 11.23
C ASP A 242 0.49 9.44 11.42
N VAL A 243 -0.81 9.43 11.68
CA VAL A 243 -1.51 10.56 12.30
C VAL A 243 -2.59 10.03 13.23
N VAL A 244 -2.19 9.41 14.36
CA VAL A 244 -2.75 9.65 15.72
C VAL A 244 -1.80 9.02 16.76
N GLY A 245 -0.91 9.81 17.33
CA GLY A 245 -0.67 9.82 18.79
C GLY A 245 -0.15 8.58 19.54
N SER A 246 0.47 7.57 18.92
CA SER A 246 1.29 6.58 19.66
C SER A 246 2.73 6.65 19.19
N GLY A 247 3.66 7.05 20.07
CA GLY A 247 5.09 7.20 19.77
C GLY A 247 5.85 5.88 19.51
N ALA A 248 5.24 4.93 18.80
CA ALA A 248 5.89 3.74 18.27
C ALA A 248 6.27 4.03 16.81
N THR A 249 7.54 3.83 16.46
CA THR A 249 8.00 3.97 15.08
C THR A 249 7.52 2.79 14.23
N GLU A 250 7.39 2.90 12.90
CA GLU A 250 7.02 1.76 12.03
C GLU A 250 7.95 0.54 12.21
N ALA A 251 9.19 0.76 12.62
CA ALA A 251 10.16 -0.28 12.99
C ALA A 251 9.81 -1.07 14.27
N ASP A 252 8.90 -0.55 15.11
CA ASP A 252 8.41 -1.22 16.32
C ASP A 252 7.18 -2.11 16.06
N ARG A 253 6.58 -2.09 14.86
CA ARG A 253 5.44 -2.96 14.54
C ARG A 253 5.93 -4.39 14.36
N MET A 254 5.27 -5.34 15.03
CA MET A 254 5.50 -6.76 14.81
C MET A 254 4.40 -7.33 13.91
N HIS A 255 4.78 -8.02 12.84
CA HIS A 255 3.82 -8.71 11.97
C HIS A 255 3.56 -10.12 12.48
N SER A 256 2.28 -10.46 12.65
CA SER A 256 1.80 -11.82 12.86
C SER A 256 1.92 -12.64 11.57
N VAL A 257 1.88 -13.97 11.70
CA VAL A 257 1.72 -14.87 10.55
C VAL A 257 0.53 -14.50 9.66
N PHE A 258 -0.60 -14.04 10.23
CA PHE A 258 -1.81 -13.71 9.49
C PHE A 258 -1.82 -12.30 8.85
N ASP A 259 -0.75 -11.54 9.02
CA ASP A 259 -0.52 -10.26 8.31
C ASP A 259 0.06 -10.47 6.90
N HIS A 260 0.03 -11.71 6.38
CA HIS A 260 0.46 -12.06 5.03
C HIS A 260 -0.74 -12.40 4.13
N SER A 261 -0.59 -12.29 2.81
CA SER A 261 -1.61 -12.71 1.85
C SER A 261 -1.82 -14.22 1.87
N TYR A 262 -0.71 -14.96 1.97
CA TYR A 262 -0.68 -16.42 2.07
C TYR A 262 0.03 -16.86 3.35
N VAL A 263 -0.54 -17.86 4.01
CA VAL A 263 0.13 -18.62 5.06
C VAL A 263 0.11 -20.09 4.67
N VAL A 264 1.27 -20.66 4.35
CA VAL A 264 1.41 -22.10 4.15
C VAL A 264 1.92 -22.71 5.46
N TRP A 265 1.09 -23.53 6.08
CA TRP A 265 1.39 -24.20 7.34
C TRP A 265 1.52 -25.71 7.12
N PHE A 266 2.69 -26.24 7.43
CA PHE A 266 3.05 -27.61 7.10
C PHE A 266 3.92 -28.24 8.18
N GLY A 267 4.14 -29.55 8.12
CA GLY A 267 4.98 -30.25 9.09
C GLY A 267 4.37 -31.55 9.60
N ASP A 268 5.00 -32.12 10.63
CA ASP A 268 4.42 -33.19 11.45
C ASP A 268 3.42 -32.58 12.46
N LEU A 269 2.18 -32.43 12.01
CA LEU A 269 1.09 -31.89 12.81
C LEU A 269 0.55 -32.92 13.80
N ASN A 270 0.95 -34.20 13.68
CA ASN A 270 0.68 -35.27 14.64
C ASN A 270 -0.81 -35.56 14.93
N TYR A 271 -1.74 -35.09 14.11
CA TYR A 271 -3.14 -35.52 14.18
C TYR A 271 -3.25 -36.98 13.73
N ARG A 272 -4.14 -37.73 14.39
CA ARG A 272 -4.31 -39.18 14.21
C ARG A 272 -5.72 -39.48 13.74
N LEU A 273 -6.01 -40.76 13.49
CA LEU A 273 -7.38 -41.21 13.26
C LEU A 273 -8.15 -41.31 14.59
N ALA A 274 -9.36 -40.76 14.60
CA ALA A 274 -10.30 -40.86 15.70
C ALA A 274 -10.98 -42.24 15.67
N ILE A 275 -10.69 -43.06 16.69
CA ILE A 275 -11.37 -44.32 17.06
C ILE A 275 -10.83 -45.62 16.40
N ASP A 276 -10.97 -46.69 17.18
CA ASP A 276 -10.67 -48.10 16.94
C ASP A 276 -11.82 -48.78 16.19
N THR A 277 -11.68 -48.96 14.88
CA THR A 277 -12.53 -49.89 14.13
C THR A 277 -11.66 -51.07 13.74
N GLY A 278 -12.11 -52.29 14.03
CA GLY A 278 -11.42 -53.52 13.61
C GLY A 278 -11.24 -53.64 12.09
N ASP A 279 -11.94 -52.79 11.33
CA ASP A 279 -11.94 -52.75 9.88
C ASP A 279 -10.83 -51.86 9.29
N MET A 280 -10.04 -51.13 10.09
CA MET A 280 -8.98 -50.25 9.58
C MET A 280 -7.92 -50.99 8.78
N ASP A 281 -7.46 -52.15 9.28
CA ASP A 281 -6.44 -52.95 8.59
C ASP A 281 -6.96 -53.45 7.24
N GLU A 282 -8.25 -53.76 7.16
CA GLU A 282 -8.91 -54.16 5.91
C GLU A 282 -9.06 -52.98 4.94
N ILE A 283 -9.44 -51.80 5.41
CA ILE A 283 -9.55 -50.58 4.59
C ILE A 283 -8.18 -50.15 4.05
N LEU A 284 -7.13 -50.23 4.88
CA LEU A 284 -5.76 -49.97 4.46
C LEU A 284 -5.29 -50.98 3.41
N ALA A 285 -5.59 -52.27 3.59
CA ALA A 285 -5.25 -53.31 2.62
C ALA A 285 -5.97 -53.15 1.27
N ARG A 286 -7.17 -52.57 1.26
CA ARG A 286 -7.94 -52.27 0.04
C ARG A 286 -7.51 -50.98 -0.67
N GLY A 287 -6.66 -50.17 -0.05
CA GLY A 287 -6.24 -48.87 -0.60
C GLY A 287 -7.35 -47.82 -0.58
N GLU A 288 -8.43 -48.04 0.18
CA GLU A 288 -9.58 -47.13 0.24
C GLU A 288 -9.35 -45.96 1.22
N HIS A 289 -8.16 -45.35 1.14
CA HIS A 289 -7.65 -44.33 2.07
C HIS A 289 -8.61 -43.16 2.30
N ARG A 290 -9.31 -42.72 1.26
CA ARG A 290 -10.24 -41.59 1.30
C ARG A 290 -11.38 -41.79 2.30
N SER A 291 -11.82 -43.03 2.51
CA SER A 291 -12.88 -43.36 3.48
C SER A 291 -12.47 -43.09 4.93
N LEU A 292 -11.17 -43.23 5.24
CA LEU A 292 -10.62 -43.03 6.58
C LEU A 292 -10.45 -41.53 6.92
N LEU A 293 -10.42 -40.64 5.91
CA LEU A 293 -10.26 -39.20 6.14
C LEU A 293 -11.41 -38.59 6.95
N GLY A 294 -12.61 -39.20 6.93
CA GLY A 294 -13.72 -38.80 7.80
C GLY A 294 -13.43 -38.99 9.30
N LEU A 295 -12.46 -39.83 9.62
CA LEU A 295 -11.98 -40.09 10.98
C LEU A 295 -10.70 -39.29 11.30
N ASP A 296 -10.10 -38.59 10.34
CA ASP A 296 -8.89 -37.82 10.57
C ASP A 296 -9.15 -36.65 11.53
N GLN A 297 -8.42 -36.63 12.66
CA GLN A 297 -8.60 -35.60 13.66
C GLN A 297 -8.36 -34.20 13.11
N LEU A 298 -7.43 -34.00 12.15
CA LEU A 298 -7.19 -32.68 11.56
C LEU A 298 -8.38 -32.20 10.72
N GLN A 299 -8.97 -33.08 9.91
CA GLN A 299 -10.20 -32.78 9.17
C GLN A 299 -11.33 -32.38 10.12
N ILE A 300 -11.53 -33.17 11.19
CA ILE A 300 -12.59 -32.93 12.17
C ILE A 300 -12.40 -31.57 12.88
N VAL A 301 -11.19 -31.25 13.37
CA VAL A 301 -10.96 -29.97 14.09
C VAL A 301 -11.08 -28.76 13.16
N ARG A 302 -10.69 -28.89 11.88
CA ARG A 302 -10.86 -27.84 10.86
C ARG A 302 -12.32 -27.59 10.56
N MET A 303 -13.09 -28.65 10.31
CA MET A 303 -14.52 -28.57 10.05
C MET A 303 -15.28 -27.95 11.23
N ASN A 304 -14.89 -28.31 12.46
CA ASN A 304 -15.45 -27.75 13.69
C ASN A 304 -14.85 -26.38 14.09
N LYS A 305 -13.95 -25.81 13.27
CA LYS A 305 -13.26 -24.53 13.51
C LYS A 305 -12.53 -24.43 14.86
N GLN A 306 -12.07 -25.56 15.39
CA GLN A 306 -11.35 -25.63 16.67
C GLN A 306 -9.86 -25.29 16.52
N ALA A 307 -9.27 -25.58 15.36
CA ALA A 307 -7.92 -25.20 14.96
C ALA A 307 -7.86 -25.15 13.42
N PHE A 308 -6.90 -24.42 12.86
CA PHE A 308 -6.73 -24.28 11.40
C PHE A 308 -8.02 -23.83 10.68
N ALA A 309 -8.83 -22.99 11.33
CA ALA A 309 -10.07 -22.49 10.73
C ALA A 309 -9.77 -21.61 9.50
N GLY A 310 -10.45 -21.89 8.39
CA GLY A 310 -10.23 -21.20 7.11
C GLY A 310 -8.98 -21.66 6.35
N PHE A 311 -8.17 -22.55 6.91
CA PHE A 311 -7.13 -23.22 6.12
C PHE A 311 -7.77 -24.24 5.18
N GLU A 312 -7.22 -24.32 3.99
CA GLU A 312 -7.48 -25.31 2.95
C GLU A 312 -6.34 -26.34 2.90
N GLU A 313 -6.59 -27.47 2.25
CA GLU A 313 -5.63 -28.56 2.12
C GLU A 313 -5.90 -29.31 0.82
N GLY A 314 -4.84 -29.84 0.21
CA GLY A 314 -4.93 -30.61 -1.03
C GLY A 314 -5.74 -31.88 -0.82
N HIS A 315 -6.21 -32.44 -1.93
CA HIS A 315 -6.88 -33.73 -1.87
C HIS A 315 -5.86 -34.83 -1.47
N ILE A 316 -6.20 -35.64 -0.46
CA ILE A 316 -5.34 -36.72 0.03
C ILE A 316 -5.78 -38.03 -0.64
N ASP A 317 -5.01 -38.47 -1.63
CA ASP A 317 -5.15 -39.75 -2.32
C ASP A 317 -4.05 -40.77 -1.94
N PHE A 318 -3.18 -40.42 -0.99
CA PHE A 318 -2.04 -41.23 -0.56
C PHE A 318 -2.25 -41.89 0.82
N ALA A 319 -1.54 -42.98 1.07
CA ALA A 319 -1.62 -43.76 2.31
C ALA A 319 -1.14 -42.97 3.55
N PRO A 320 -1.56 -43.34 4.78
CA PRO A 320 -1.04 -42.72 5.99
C PRO A 320 0.49 -42.73 6.06
N THR A 321 1.11 -41.60 6.39
CA THR A 321 2.56 -41.40 6.29
C THR A 321 3.33 -41.89 7.51
N TYR A 322 2.63 -42.26 8.58
CA TYR A 322 3.17 -42.75 9.85
C TYR A 322 2.37 -43.99 10.27
N LYS A 323 2.88 -44.99 11.00
CA LYS A 323 4.28 -45.23 11.40
C LYS A 323 4.81 -46.45 10.66
N TYR A 324 5.90 -46.30 9.92
CA TYR A 324 6.55 -47.38 9.19
C TYR A 324 7.68 -48.02 10.00
N ILE A 325 8.01 -49.27 9.68
CA ILE A 325 9.26 -49.90 10.08
C ILE A 325 10.38 -49.30 9.23
N VAL A 326 11.35 -48.65 9.88
CA VAL A 326 12.49 -47.99 9.22
C VAL A 326 13.20 -48.96 8.26
N GLY A 327 13.44 -48.49 7.03
CA GLY A 327 14.05 -49.27 5.96
C GLY A 327 13.06 -50.07 5.10
N THR A 328 11.76 -49.98 5.39
CA THR A 328 10.70 -50.73 4.69
C THR A 328 9.51 -49.84 4.32
N SER A 329 8.54 -50.40 3.60
CA SER A 329 7.22 -49.81 3.38
C SER A 329 6.11 -50.53 4.15
N GLU A 330 6.47 -51.24 5.23
CA GLU A 330 5.52 -51.93 6.11
C GLU A 330 5.20 -51.07 7.34
N TYR A 331 3.93 -51.04 7.75
CA TYR A 331 3.52 -50.35 8.97
C TYR A 331 3.99 -51.10 10.22
N ASP A 332 4.42 -50.35 11.24
CA ASP A 332 4.70 -50.91 12.55
C ASP A 332 3.40 -51.23 13.28
N ALA A 333 3.06 -52.51 13.39
CA ALA A 333 1.82 -52.99 14.03
C ALA A 333 1.62 -52.51 15.48
N ARG A 334 2.67 -51.99 16.16
CA ARG A 334 2.57 -51.42 17.52
C ARG A 334 1.94 -50.02 17.52
N ARG A 335 1.82 -49.37 16.37
CA ARG A 335 1.31 -48.00 16.23
C ARG A 335 0.34 -47.94 15.06
N ARG A 336 -0.81 -47.31 15.30
CA ARG A 336 -1.81 -47.13 14.25
C ARG A 336 -1.30 -46.18 13.18
N PRO A 337 -1.57 -46.47 11.90
CA PRO A 337 -1.25 -45.56 10.83
C PRO A 337 -2.00 -44.22 10.95
N ALA A 338 -1.37 -43.12 10.54
CA ALA A 338 -1.95 -41.78 10.56
C ALA A 338 -1.31 -40.83 9.53
N TRP A 339 -2.09 -39.84 9.08
CA TRP A 339 -1.63 -38.70 8.28
C TRP A 339 -1.09 -37.60 9.20
N CYS A 340 0.08 -37.86 9.78
CA CYS A 340 0.78 -36.91 10.65
C CYS A 340 1.34 -35.72 9.87
N ASP A 341 1.86 -35.98 8.67
CA ASP A 341 2.63 -35.03 7.85
C ASP A 341 1.71 -34.31 6.85
N ARG A 342 1.53 -33.00 7.02
CA ARG A 342 0.47 -32.24 6.31
C ARG A 342 0.98 -30.95 5.71
N VAL A 343 0.30 -30.46 4.66
CA VAL A 343 0.54 -29.16 4.03
C VAL A 343 -0.80 -28.46 3.83
N LEU A 344 -1.00 -27.37 4.57
CA LEU A 344 -2.21 -26.56 4.52
C LEU A 344 -1.87 -25.14 4.08
N TRP A 345 -2.83 -24.43 3.51
CA TRP A 345 -2.69 -23.01 3.20
C TRP A 345 -3.88 -22.21 3.67
N TRP A 346 -3.65 -20.95 3.99
CA TRP A 346 -4.66 -19.97 4.31
C TRP A 346 -4.44 -18.73 3.46
N THR A 347 -5.53 -18.23 2.88
CA THR A 347 -5.57 -16.99 2.12
C THR A 347 -6.28 -15.93 2.95
N ARG A 348 -5.77 -14.70 2.93
CA ARG A 348 -6.40 -13.60 3.65
C ARG A 348 -7.82 -13.35 3.09
N PRO A 349 -8.86 -13.29 3.94
CA PRO A 349 -10.20 -12.94 3.51
C PRO A 349 -10.24 -11.60 2.77
N GLY A 350 -10.89 -11.58 1.61
CA GLY A 350 -11.00 -10.38 0.77
C GLY A 350 -9.82 -10.14 -0.17
N CYS A 351 -8.76 -10.95 -0.10
CA CYS A 351 -7.81 -11.02 -1.21
C CYS A 351 -8.42 -11.81 -2.37
N GLU A 352 -8.23 -11.33 -3.60
CA GLU A 352 -8.56 -12.06 -4.84
C GLU A 352 -7.50 -13.14 -5.18
N ASP A 353 -6.58 -13.36 -4.25
CA ASP A 353 -5.42 -14.25 -4.29
C ASP A 353 -5.87 -15.71 -4.22
N GLY A 354 -5.50 -16.50 -5.23
CA GLY A 354 -5.83 -17.91 -5.34
C GLY A 354 -4.63 -18.81 -5.07
N VAL A 355 -4.89 -19.94 -4.40
CA VAL A 355 -3.98 -21.07 -4.35
C VAL A 355 -4.59 -22.21 -5.16
N GLN A 356 -3.83 -22.77 -6.08
CA GLN A 356 -4.20 -23.98 -6.80
C GLN A 356 -3.30 -25.12 -6.34
N SER A 357 -3.88 -26.20 -5.83
CA SER A 357 -3.13 -27.42 -5.50
C SER A 357 -3.03 -28.28 -6.75
N GLU A 358 -1.84 -28.32 -7.36
CA GLU A 358 -1.57 -29.10 -8.57
C GLU A 358 -1.27 -30.56 -8.25
N ALA A 359 -0.50 -30.80 -7.19
CA ALA A 359 -0.19 -32.15 -6.69
C ALA A 359 -0.07 -32.13 -5.17
N TYR A 360 -0.49 -33.21 -4.52
CA TYR A 360 -0.30 -33.42 -3.09
C TYR A 360 -0.10 -34.91 -2.80
N GLU A 361 1.12 -35.29 -2.44
CA GLU A 361 1.59 -36.69 -2.52
C GLU A 361 2.50 -37.07 -1.34
N SER A 362 2.45 -38.34 -0.90
CA SER A 362 3.55 -38.98 -0.18
C SER A 362 4.51 -39.66 -1.15
N VAL A 363 5.77 -39.82 -0.75
CA VAL A 363 6.78 -40.51 -1.57
C VAL A 363 7.19 -41.83 -0.92
N ASP A 364 6.48 -42.89 -1.30
CA ASP A 364 6.56 -44.22 -0.68
C ASP A 364 7.91 -44.93 -0.88
N SER A 365 8.65 -44.57 -1.94
CA SER A 365 9.98 -45.12 -2.22
C SER A 365 11.03 -44.72 -1.18
N VAL A 366 10.78 -43.65 -0.42
CA VAL A 366 11.70 -43.17 0.62
C VAL A 366 11.43 -43.92 1.93
N CYS A 367 12.46 -44.57 2.47
CA CYS A 367 12.30 -45.51 3.59
C CYS A 367 13.26 -45.26 4.77
N THR A 368 14.04 -44.19 4.76
CA THR A 368 15.06 -43.95 5.80
C THR A 368 14.47 -43.57 7.17
N SER A 369 13.24 -43.08 7.21
CA SER A 369 12.51 -42.71 8.44
C SER A 369 11.33 -43.66 8.67
N ASP A 370 10.72 -43.58 9.86
CA ASP A 370 9.42 -44.18 10.14
C ASP A 370 8.25 -43.30 9.66
N HIS A 371 8.56 -42.16 9.05
CA HIS A 371 7.64 -41.33 8.27
C HIS A 371 7.98 -41.34 6.78
N LYS A 372 6.95 -41.31 5.93
CA LYS A 372 7.09 -41.01 4.51
C LYS A 372 7.07 -39.50 4.29
N PRO A 373 8.00 -38.94 3.49
CA PRO A 373 7.98 -37.53 3.18
C PRO A 373 6.77 -37.18 2.32
N VAL A 374 6.26 -35.96 2.52
CA VAL A 374 5.10 -35.41 1.79
C VAL A 374 5.54 -34.20 0.99
N ARG A 375 4.91 -33.98 -0.17
CA ARG A 375 5.13 -32.80 -1.01
C ARG A 375 3.82 -32.27 -1.57
N ALA A 376 3.77 -30.96 -1.74
CA ALA A 376 2.70 -30.25 -2.43
C ALA A 376 3.29 -29.35 -3.52
N GLN A 377 2.67 -29.36 -4.71
CA GLN A 377 2.91 -28.39 -5.76
C GLN A 377 1.73 -27.42 -5.77
N LEU A 378 2.02 -26.14 -5.55
CA LEU A 378 1.04 -25.08 -5.40
C LEU A 378 1.25 -24.00 -6.47
N GLY A 379 0.21 -23.66 -7.22
CA GLY A 379 0.15 -22.43 -8.00
C GLY A 379 -0.30 -21.28 -7.11
N LEU A 380 0.60 -20.33 -6.81
CA LEU A 380 0.32 -19.16 -5.98
C LEU A 380 0.18 -17.93 -6.86
N ASP A 381 -0.94 -17.22 -6.74
CA ASP A 381 -1.09 -15.96 -7.45
C ASP A 381 -0.28 -14.85 -6.77
N VAL A 382 0.55 -14.15 -7.54
CA VAL A 382 1.31 -12.99 -7.10
C VAL A 382 0.98 -11.77 -7.94
N TRP A 383 0.97 -10.63 -7.28
CA TRP A 383 0.81 -9.34 -7.94
C TRP A 383 2.15 -8.83 -8.44
N ARG A 384 2.11 -8.25 -9.63
CA ARG A 384 3.20 -7.51 -10.25
C ARG A 384 2.70 -6.11 -10.57
N VAL A 385 3.27 -5.11 -9.92
CA VAL A 385 3.08 -3.72 -10.34
C VAL A 385 3.83 -3.46 -11.65
N ASP A 386 3.11 -3.01 -12.68
CA ASP A 386 3.71 -2.38 -13.85
C ASP A 386 4.08 -0.94 -13.50
N VAL A 387 5.39 -0.69 -13.36
CA VAL A 387 5.93 0.60 -12.89
C VAL A 387 5.63 1.72 -13.89
N GLU A 388 5.69 1.44 -15.20
CA GLU A 388 5.46 2.43 -16.24
C GLU A 388 3.97 2.80 -16.30
N GLN A 389 3.09 1.79 -16.24
CA GLN A 389 1.65 2.00 -16.24
C GLN A 389 1.18 2.69 -14.95
N ARG A 390 1.73 2.31 -13.79
CA ARG A 390 1.46 3.01 -12.52
C ARG A 390 1.86 4.48 -12.59
N ARG A 391 3.01 4.80 -13.20
CA ARG A 391 3.45 6.18 -13.41
C ARG A 391 2.51 6.95 -14.33
N ALA A 392 2.06 6.34 -15.42
CA ALA A 392 1.09 6.95 -16.34
C ALA A 392 -0.22 7.28 -15.62
N VAL A 393 -0.79 6.33 -14.88
CA VAL A 393 -2.01 6.51 -14.09
C VAL A 393 -1.82 7.58 -13.01
N PHE A 394 -0.68 7.60 -12.33
CA PHE A 394 -0.37 8.64 -11.34
C PHE A 394 -0.37 10.05 -11.94
N LEU A 395 0.26 10.23 -13.11
CA LEU A 395 0.27 11.53 -13.80
C LEU A 395 -1.13 11.95 -14.25
N GLU A 396 -1.99 11.01 -14.63
CA GLU A 396 -3.40 11.30 -14.93
C GLU A 396 -4.18 11.74 -13.69
N VAL A 397 -4.04 11.02 -12.57
CA VAL A 397 -4.67 11.39 -11.29
C VAL A 397 -4.26 12.79 -10.85
N LEU A 398 -2.98 13.16 -11.01
CA LEU A 398 -2.51 14.52 -10.73
C LEU A 398 -3.16 15.57 -11.63
N ARG A 399 -3.36 15.28 -12.92
CA ARG A 399 -4.09 16.19 -13.83
C ARG A 399 -5.56 16.34 -13.45
N GLU A 400 -6.19 15.28 -12.96
CA GLU A 400 -7.57 15.34 -12.46
C GLU A 400 -7.66 16.19 -11.20
N LEU A 401 -6.69 16.08 -10.28
CA LEU A 401 -6.60 16.93 -9.10
C LEU A 401 -6.43 18.40 -9.51
N ASP A 402 -5.46 18.72 -10.38
CA ASP A 402 -5.24 20.08 -10.87
C ASP A 402 -6.51 20.65 -11.54
N ARG A 403 -7.25 19.84 -12.31
CA ARG A 403 -8.52 20.24 -12.90
C ARG A 403 -9.57 20.55 -11.83
N TYR A 404 -9.74 19.66 -10.85
CA TYR A 404 -10.70 19.83 -9.76
C TYR A 404 -10.38 21.08 -8.92
N GLU A 405 -9.10 21.33 -8.63
CA GLU A 405 -8.68 22.53 -7.89
C GLU A 405 -9.02 23.80 -8.66
N ASN A 406 -8.75 23.83 -9.97
CA ASN A 406 -9.09 24.97 -10.83
C ASN A 406 -10.60 25.20 -10.93
N GLU A 407 -11.40 24.13 -11.05
CA GLU A 407 -12.87 24.21 -11.07
C GLU A 407 -13.45 24.72 -9.74
N CYS A 408 -12.73 24.49 -8.63
CA CYS A 408 -13.10 24.97 -7.31
C CYS A 408 -12.72 26.43 -7.03
N ILE A 409 -12.05 27.13 -7.96
CA ILE A 409 -11.74 28.57 -7.80
C ILE A 409 -13.01 29.39 -8.14
N PRO A 410 -13.57 30.17 -7.19
CA PRO A 410 -14.72 31.02 -7.47
C PRO A 410 -14.41 32.02 -8.59
N THR A 411 -15.30 32.09 -9.59
CA THR A 411 -15.14 32.95 -10.74
C THR A 411 -16.42 33.76 -10.98
N ALA A 412 -16.28 35.09 -11.01
CA ALA A 412 -17.37 35.99 -11.36
C ALA A 412 -17.32 36.38 -12.84
N ASN A 413 -18.51 36.63 -13.39
CA ASN A 413 -18.69 37.40 -14.60
C ASN A 413 -19.23 38.79 -14.22
N VAL A 414 -18.46 39.83 -14.49
CA VAL A 414 -18.85 41.23 -14.23
C VAL A 414 -19.22 41.85 -15.57
N GLU A 415 -20.46 42.32 -15.71
CA GLU A 415 -21.03 42.78 -17.00
C GLU A 415 -20.23 43.91 -17.65
N ALA A 416 -19.70 44.83 -16.85
CA ALA A 416 -18.90 45.94 -17.33
C ALA A 416 -17.74 46.26 -16.37
N THR A 417 -16.56 46.53 -16.93
CA THR A 417 -15.40 47.01 -16.17
C THR A 417 -15.35 48.54 -16.08
N THR A 418 -16.30 49.23 -16.72
CA THR A 418 -16.43 50.69 -16.70
C THR A 418 -17.90 51.06 -16.58
N VAL A 419 -18.25 51.93 -15.64
CA VAL A 419 -19.60 52.43 -15.41
C VAL A 419 -19.61 53.95 -15.53
N ASP A 420 -20.26 54.44 -16.57
CA ASP A 420 -20.41 55.87 -16.85
C ASP A 420 -21.77 56.39 -16.36
N PHE A 421 -21.71 57.40 -15.48
CA PHE A 421 -22.86 58.08 -14.92
C PHE A 421 -23.32 59.27 -15.77
N GLY A 422 -22.51 59.73 -16.72
CA GLY A 422 -22.76 60.93 -17.51
C GLY A 422 -22.81 62.18 -16.64
N ASP A 423 -23.70 63.12 -16.96
CA ASP A 423 -23.84 64.36 -16.22
C ASP A 423 -24.44 64.16 -14.82
N VAL A 424 -23.71 64.59 -13.79
CA VAL A 424 -24.12 64.54 -12.38
C VAL A 424 -24.32 65.96 -11.86
N TYR A 425 -25.45 66.22 -11.21
CA TYR A 425 -25.80 67.54 -10.67
C TYR A 425 -25.94 67.50 -9.15
N PHE A 426 -25.68 68.64 -8.50
CA PHE A 426 -25.92 68.80 -7.06
C PHE A 426 -27.34 68.41 -6.65
N GLY A 427 -27.46 67.61 -5.59
CA GLY A 427 -28.74 67.18 -5.03
C GLY A 427 -29.55 66.22 -5.92
N ARG A 428 -28.99 65.74 -7.04
CA ARG A 428 -29.65 64.79 -7.95
C ARG A 428 -28.87 63.49 -8.00
N ALA A 429 -29.38 62.47 -7.30
CA ALA A 429 -28.77 61.15 -7.32
C ALA A 429 -28.91 60.50 -8.70
N VAL A 430 -27.81 60.04 -9.28
CA VAL A 430 -27.77 59.27 -10.53
C VAL A 430 -27.48 57.82 -10.19
N ARG A 431 -28.25 56.90 -10.79
CA ARG A 431 -28.20 55.46 -10.48
C ARG A 431 -27.76 54.67 -11.71
N ARG A 432 -26.93 53.66 -11.49
CA ARG A 432 -26.54 52.64 -12.48
C ARG A 432 -26.61 51.27 -11.83
N GLN A 433 -26.79 50.24 -12.66
CA GLN A 433 -26.75 48.86 -12.22
C GLN A 433 -25.53 48.18 -12.85
N LEU A 434 -24.84 47.38 -12.05
CA LEU A 434 -23.76 46.51 -12.49
C LEU A 434 -24.13 45.07 -12.17
N ARG A 435 -24.32 44.25 -13.19
CA ARG A 435 -24.58 42.83 -12.97
C ARG A 435 -23.29 42.08 -12.65
N VAL A 436 -23.32 41.36 -11.54
CA VAL A 436 -22.27 40.42 -11.13
C VAL A 436 -22.89 39.03 -11.08
N GLY A 437 -22.37 38.10 -11.87
CA GLY A 437 -22.81 36.71 -11.93
C GLY A 437 -21.75 35.74 -11.44
N ASN A 438 -22.15 34.61 -10.86
CA ASN A 438 -21.25 33.50 -10.60
C ASN A 438 -21.17 32.59 -11.84
N SER A 439 -20.03 32.62 -12.53
CA SER A 439 -19.74 31.78 -13.70
C SER A 439 -18.88 30.55 -13.36
N GLY A 440 -18.54 30.34 -12.09
CA GLY A 440 -17.80 29.17 -11.60
C GLY A 440 -18.71 28.01 -11.21
N GLN A 441 -18.10 26.92 -10.71
CA GLN A 441 -18.80 25.70 -10.27
C GLN A 441 -19.06 25.66 -8.75
N VAL A 442 -18.55 26.63 -8.01
CA VAL A 442 -18.66 26.72 -6.55
C VAL A 442 -19.41 27.97 -6.12
N PRO A 443 -20.01 28.01 -4.91
CA PRO A 443 -20.54 29.24 -4.36
C PRO A 443 -19.48 30.35 -4.33
N LEU A 444 -19.90 31.53 -4.77
CA LEU A 444 -19.06 32.71 -4.87
C LEU A 444 -19.48 33.70 -3.80
N GLU A 445 -18.57 33.98 -2.87
CA GLU A 445 -18.70 35.09 -1.92
C GLU A 445 -17.91 36.27 -2.47
N TYR A 446 -18.59 37.42 -2.59
CA TYR A 446 -17.98 38.65 -3.07
C TYR A 446 -18.14 39.77 -2.03
N GLY A 447 -17.20 40.71 -2.07
CA GLY A 447 -17.27 41.95 -1.31
C GLY A 447 -16.51 43.07 -2.02
N PHE A 448 -17.04 44.28 -1.99
CA PHE A 448 -16.28 45.46 -2.37
C PHE A 448 -15.34 45.84 -1.24
N VAL A 449 -14.05 45.99 -1.56
CA VAL A 449 -13.00 46.30 -0.58
C VAL A 449 -12.36 47.66 -0.85
N ALA A 450 -11.86 48.30 0.20
CA ALA A 450 -11.14 49.56 0.07
C ALA A 450 -9.79 49.34 -0.65
N THR A 451 -9.38 50.32 -1.46
CA THR A 451 -8.03 50.33 -2.05
C THR A 451 -6.97 50.58 -0.98
N PRO A 452 -5.70 50.17 -1.17
CA PRO A 452 -4.66 50.29 -0.13
C PRO A 452 -4.45 51.70 0.44
N ASN A 453 -4.79 52.74 -0.32
CA ASN A 453 -4.64 54.14 0.06
C ASN A 453 -5.93 54.79 0.60
N ARG A 454 -7.00 54.00 0.81
CA ARG A 454 -8.31 54.50 1.23
C ARG A 454 -8.86 53.67 2.41
N ALA A 455 -9.51 54.34 3.37
CA ALA A 455 -10.13 53.68 4.52
C ALA A 455 -11.55 53.14 4.22
N ALA A 456 -12.29 53.77 3.30
CA ALA A 456 -13.64 53.40 2.92
C ALA A 456 -13.66 52.61 1.59
N VAL A 457 -14.69 51.79 1.41
CA VAL A 457 -14.89 50.98 0.19
C VAL A 457 -15.14 51.84 -1.04
N ALA A 458 -15.78 52.99 -0.88
CA ALA A 458 -16.08 53.96 -1.94
C ALA A 458 -15.84 55.41 -1.45
N PRO A 459 -15.69 56.40 -2.36
CA PRO A 459 -15.67 57.82 -2.02
C PRO A 459 -17.01 58.26 -1.42
N GLY A 460 -17.02 59.36 -0.67
CA GLY A 460 -18.22 59.84 0.02
C GLY A 460 -19.41 60.18 -0.89
N TRP A 461 -19.15 60.41 -2.19
CA TRP A 461 -20.17 60.70 -3.20
C TRP A 461 -20.73 59.45 -3.90
N LEU A 462 -20.16 58.26 -3.67
CA LEU A 462 -20.58 57.00 -4.30
C LEU A 462 -21.07 56.00 -3.26
N ARG A 463 -22.27 55.47 -3.49
CA ARG A 463 -22.84 54.39 -2.68
C ARG A 463 -23.00 53.13 -3.52
N ILE A 464 -22.67 52.00 -2.90
CA ILE A 464 -22.78 50.65 -3.49
C ILE A 464 -23.82 49.87 -2.70
N SER A 465 -24.73 49.15 -3.37
CA SER A 465 -25.69 48.28 -2.68
C SER A 465 -26.13 47.10 -3.55
N PRO A 466 -26.00 45.85 -3.09
CA PRO A 466 -25.31 45.41 -1.87
C PRO A 466 -23.78 45.47 -2.01
N GLU A 467 -23.06 45.76 -0.91
CA GLU A 467 -21.58 45.80 -0.88
C GLU A 467 -20.93 44.41 -0.79
N HIS A 468 -21.67 43.41 -0.34
CA HIS A 468 -21.23 42.03 -0.21
C HIS A 468 -22.40 41.08 -0.47
N GLY A 469 -22.09 39.84 -0.82
CA GLY A 469 -23.11 38.82 -1.03
C GLY A 469 -22.53 37.46 -1.37
N MET A 470 -23.42 36.47 -1.44
CA MET A 470 -23.10 35.10 -1.82
C MET A 470 -23.99 34.70 -3.00
N LEU A 471 -23.37 34.18 -4.06
CA LEU A 471 -24.03 33.73 -5.28
C LEU A 471 -23.77 32.24 -5.49
N LEU A 472 -24.83 31.44 -5.59
CA LEU A 472 -24.71 30.05 -6.03
C LEU A 472 -24.36 29.99 -7.53
N PRO A 473 -23.79 28.87 -8.03
CA PRO A 473 -23.48 28.72 -9.45
C PRO A 473 -24.66 29.09 -10.37
N GLY A 474 -24.41 29.93 -11.37
CA GLY A 474 -25.42 30.42 -12.31
C GLY A 474 -26.31 31.56 -11.80
N GLN A 475 -26.22 31.95 -10.53
CA GLN A 475 -26.92 33.13 -10.01
C GLN A 475 -26.21 34.43 -10.36
N HIS A 476 -26.97 35.52 -10.33
CA HIS A 476 -26.46 36.88 -10.49
C HIS A 476 -27.15 37.83 -9.53
N VAL A 477 -26.51 38.97 -9.30
CA VAL A 477 -27.04 40.11 -8.55
C VAL A 477 -26.79 41.38 -9.34
N ASP A 478 -27.77 42.27 -9.32
CA ASP A 478 -27.64 43.61 -9.88
C ASP A 478 -27.24 44.55 -8.74
N VAL A 479 -25.97 44.98 -8.74
CA VAL A 479 -25.42 45.92 -7.76
C VAL A 479 -25.82 47.33 -8.17
N GLU A 480 -26.57 48.03 -7.33
CA GLU A 480 -26.93 49.43 -7.51
C GLU A 480 -25.75 50.32 -7.11
N LEU A 481 -25.26 51.11 -8.07
CA LEU A 481 -24.26 52.14 -7.87
C LEU A 481 -24.95 53.50 -7.96
N VAL A 482 -24.81 54.32 -6.91
CA VAL A 482 -25.49 55.62 -6.82
C VAL A 482 -24.46 56.71 -6.56
N ILE A 483 -24.32 57.63 -7.50
CA ILE A 483 -23.59 58.88 -7.27
C ILE A 483 -24.57 59.92 -6.75
N SER A 484 -24.25 60.53 -5.60
CA SER A 484 -24.99 61.65 -5.04
C SER A 484 -24.02 62.70 -4.52
N VAL A 485 -24.07 63.90 -5.10
CA VAL A 485 -23.32 65.06 -4.63
C VAL A 485 -24.20 65.89 -3.71
N ASP A 486 -23.75 66.05 -2.48
CA ASP A 486 -24.40 66.77 -1.39
C ASP A 486 -23.53 67.94 -0.89
N GLU A 487 -23.97 68.64 0.16
CA GLU A 487 -23.24 69.77 0.73
C GLU A 487 -21.82 69.43 1.21
N ARG A 488 -21.55 68.16 1.56
CA ARG A 488 -20.23 67.72 2.07
C ARG A 488 -19.25 67.44 0.94
N THR A 489 -19.75 66.91 -0.17
CA THR A 489 -18.95 66.46 -1.31
C THR A 489 -18.87 67.49 -2.44
N SER A 490 -19.80 68.45 -2.48
CA SER A 490 -19.88 69.44 -3.56
C SER A 490 -18.74 70.45 -3.59
N ALA A 491 -18.22 70.86 -2.42
CA ALA A 491 -17.17 71.88 -2.35
C ALA A 491 -15.89 71.49 -3.11
N PRO A 492 -15.24 70.33 -2.82
CA PRO A 492 -14.04 69.91 -3.54
C PRO A 492 -14.28 69.58 -5.03
N LEU A 493 -15.48 69.11 -5.38
CA LEU A 493 -15.87 68.87 -6.77
C LEU A 493 -16.09 70.20 -7.54
N SER A 494 -16.73 71.19 -6.91
CA SER A 494 -16.99 72.50 -7.52
C SER A 494 -15.72 73.34 -7.69
N THR A 495 -14.73 73.18 -6.79
CA THR A 495 -13.40 73.81 -6.92
C THR A 495 -12.43 73.00 -7.79
N ARG A 496 -12.87 71.87 -8.36
CA ARG A 496 -12.05 70.94 -9.18
C ARG A 496 -10.80 70.42 -8.47
N GLN A 497 -10.89 70.25 -7.15
CA GLN A 497 -9.88 69.56 -6.35
C GLN A 497 -10.03 68.04 -6.43
N GLU A 498 -11.28 67.59 -6.58
CA GLU A 498 -11.65 66.18 -6.81
C GLU A 498 -12.48 66.08 -8.10
N ASP A 499 -12.47 64.91 -8.72
CA ASP A 499 -13.32 64.53 -9.85
C ASP A 499 -14.21 63.33 -9.45
N LEU A 500 -15.27 63.06 -10.22
CA LEU A 500 -16.13 61.88 -10.01
C LEU A 500 -15.54 60.64 -10.69
N ASP A 501 -14.28 60.35 -10.39
CA ASP A 501 -13.53 59.21 -10.91
C ASP A 501 -13.07 58.30 -9.77
N ASP A 502 -13.34 57.01 -9.89
CA ASP A 502 -12.86 56.02 -8.93
C ASP A 502 -12.69 54.61 -9.53
N ILE A 503 -11.92 53.75 -8.85
CA ILE A 503 -11.82 52.32 -9.16
C ILE A 503 -12.35 51.52 -7.97
N LEU A 504 -13.46 50.83 -8.19
CA LEU A 504 -14.01 49.87 -7.24
C LEU A 504 -13.29 48.53 -7.38
N VAL A 505 -12.95 47.91 -6.25
CA VAL A 505 -12.34 46.58 -6.20
C VAL A 505 -13.38 45.59 -5.68
N LEU A 506 -13.87 44.72 -6.57
CA LEU A 506 -14.71 43.58 -6.22
C LEU A 506 -13.80 42.39 -5.92
N HIS A 507 -13.66 42.07 -4.64
CA HIS A 507 -12.89 40.94 -4.14
C HIS A 507 -13.75 39.68 -4.08
N LEU A 508 -13.18 38.54 -4.50
CA LEU A 508 -13.79 37.23 -4.31
C LEU A 508 -13.04 36.45 -3.24
N THR A 509 -13.73 35.93 -2.23
CA THR A 509 -13.11 35.06 -1.21
C THR A 509 -12.50 33.84 -1.91
N ARG A 510 -11.17 33.66 -1.80
CA ARG A 510 -10.40 32.59 -2.49
C ARG A 510 -10.48 32.63 -4.03
N GLY A 511 -10.90 33.74 -4.62
CA GLY A 511 -10.89 33.97 -6.06
C GLY A 511 -9.93 35.09 -6.44
N ARG A 512 -10.12 35.65 -7.64
CA ARG A 512 -9.39 36.83 -8.11
C ARG A 512 -10.17 38.12 -7.86
N ASP A 513 -9.48 39.25 -7.89
CA ASP A 513 -10.08 40.58 -7.83
C ASP A 513 -10.52 41.10 -9.20
N TYR A 514 -11.59 41.91 -9.21
CA TYR A 514 -12.09 42.61 -10.39
C TYR A 514 -12.06 44.12 -10.12
N PHE A 515 -11.53 44.87 -11.08
CA PHE A 515 -11.39 46.32 -10.99
C PHE A 515 -12.43 46.97 -11.91
N ILE A 516 -13.31 47.79 -11.33
CA ILE A 516 -14.42 48.46 -12.03
C ILE A 516 -14.19 49.96 -11.96
N GLN A 517 -13.97 50.59 -13.10
CA GLN A 517 -13.83 52.04 -13.21
C GLN A 517 -15.22 52.69 -13.15
N VAL A 518 -15.35 53.73 -12.36
CA VAL A 518 -16.55 54.55 -12.24
C VAL A 518 -16.19 55.96 -12.66
N HIS A 519 -16.96 56.52 -13.60
CA HIS A 519 -16.79 57.88 -14.11
C HIS A 519 -18.10 58.65 -14.07
N GLY A 520 -18.03 59.94 -13.78
CA GLY A 520 -19.12 60.89 -13.93
C GLY A 520 -18.62 62.30 -14.25
N ALA A 521 -19.43 63.07 -14.96
CA ALA A 521 -19.14 64.47 -15.26
C ALA A 521 -19.92 65.36 -14.30
N TYR A 522 -19.25 65.89 -13.25
CA TYR A 522 -19.93 66.79 -12.32
C TYR A 522 -20.19 68.16 -12.96
N GLN A 523 -21.46 68.54 -13.00
CA GLN A 523 -21.92 69.82 -13.51
C GLN A 523 -21.88 70.86 -12.39
N VAL A 524 -20.74 71.56 -12.33
CA VAL A 524 -20.39 72.54 -11.29
C VAL A 524 -21.53 73.51 -10.97
N SER A 525 -21.76 73.71 -9.67
CA SER A 525 -22.76 74.63 -9.14
C SER A 525 -22.25 75.35 -7.90
N VAL A 526 -22.93 76.45 -7.54
CA VAL A 526 -22.64 77.23 -6.33
C VAL A 526 -23.15 76.55 -5.05
N TYR A 527 -23.95 75.49 -5.17
CA TYR A 527 -24.58 74.84 -4.02
C TYR A 527 -23.53 74.02 -3.24
N GLY A 528 -23.54 74.21 -1.92
CA GLY A 528 -22.59 73.62 -0.96
C GLY A 528 -21.18 74.23 -0.99
N MET A 529 -20.97 75.34 -1.69
CA MET A 529 -19.77 76.16 -1.53
C MET A 529 -19.94 77.13 -0.36
N SER A 530 -18.84 77.44 0.36
CA SER A 530 -18.90 78.43 1.43
C SER A 530 -19.11 79.84 0.86
N LEU A 531 -19.77 80.70 1.62
CA LEU A 531 -19.93 82.12 1.24
C LEU A 531 -18.56 82.80 1.04
N ASP A 532 -17.56 82.40 1.82
CA ASP A 532 -16.19 82.90 1.70
C ASP A 532 -15.57 82.58 0.34
N VAL A 533 -15.71 81.35 -0.17
CA VAL A 533 -15.21 81.00 -1.52
C VAL A 533 -16.01 81.75 -2.60
N LEU A 534 -17.33 81.87 -2.43
CA LEU A 534 -18.20 82.51 -3.42
C LEU A 534 -17.93 84.01 -3.59
N VAL A 535 -17.62 84.75 -2.52
CA VAL A 535 -17.33 86.20 -2.62
C VAL A 535 -16.01 86.50 -3.33
N HIS A 536 -15.10 85.52 -3.42
CA HIS A 536 -13.83 85.65 -4.14
C HIS A 536 -13.90 85.21 -5.61
N CYS A 537 -15.03 84.65 -6.05
CA CYS A 537 -15.21 84.21 -7.43
C CYS A 537 -15.29 85.40 -8.40
N LYS A 538 -14.39 85.45 -9.40
CA LYS A 538 -14.33 86.54 -10.40
C LYS A 538 -15.26 86.37 -11.59
N GLY A 539 -16.09 85.32 -11.61
CA GLY A 539 -16.98 84.99 -12.71
C GLY A 539 -17.95 83.86 -12.38
N ALA A 540 -18.67 83.36 -13.40
CA ALA A 540 -19.53 82.20 -13.22
C ALA A 540 -18.68 80.96 -12.88
N VAL A 541 -18.96 80.33 -11.74
CA VAL A 541 -18.21 79.17 -11.19
C VAL A 541 -18.03 78.05 -12.22
N ARG A 542 -18.98 77.86 -13.15
CA ARG A 542 -18.89 76.88 -14.24
C ARG A 542 -17.75 77.12 -15.23
N ASN A 543 -17.37 78.38 -15.42
CA ASN A 543 -16.32 78.80 -16.34
C ASN A 543 -14.96 78.95 -15.65
N MET A 544 -14.93 78.80 -14.33
CA MET A 544 -13.71 78.91 -13.53
C MET A 544 -12.93 77.60 -13.58
N THR A 545 -11.61 77.74 -13.59
CA THR A 545 -10.63 76.66 -13.52
C THR A 545 -10.17 76.47 -12.09
N ARG A 546 -9.45 75.38 -11.79
CA ARG A 546 -8.88 75.14 -10.46
C ARG A 546 -8.02 76.32 -9.97
N ALA A 547 -7.24 76.92 -10.87
CA ALA A 547 -6.36 78.07 -10.56
C ALA A 547 -7.12 79.35 -10.18
N ASP A 548 -8.42 79.42 -10.48
CA ASP A 548 -9.25 80.56 -10.08
C ASP A 548 -9.79 80.43 -8.63
N PHE A 549 -9.58 79.28 -7.98
CA PHE A 549 -9.99 78.99 -6.60
C PHE A 549 -8.81 78.84 -5.62
N GLU A 550 -7.57 78.90 -6.12
CA GLU A 550 -6.32 78.98 -5.35
C GLU A 550 -5.91 80.45 -5.15
#